data_AF-A0A519SZW7-F1
#
_entry.id   AF-A0A519SZW7-F1
#
_cell.length_a   1.000
_cell.length_b   1.000
_cell.length_c   1.000
_cell.angle_alpha   90.00
_cell.angle_beta   90.00
_cell.angle_gamma   90.00
#
_symmetry.space_group_name_H-M   'P 1'
#
loop_
_entity.id
_entity.type
_entity.pdbx_description
1 polymer ?
#
loop_
_entity_poly.entity_id
_entity_poly.type
_entity_poly.pdbx_seq_one_letter_code
_entity_poly.pdbx_strand_id
1 'polypeptide(L)'
;MTLPARFRSLLVLALLSFTQQGAAQTPTVPTTKIKVYIVGTFHFDASEADLNHGKAVDMRTPQKQRELDELVSKLRKTQADKVFVEYQLKEQPHVDSTYALYRKKQLKARNNEVYQLGYRLADKLDRPRVYCADAQLGLDFDALMAYAKQHGQEAIANGFMQVQPGDSMGQLLAARNRLRHVALPTSGVFPGATLLAQFKVANSADFDRANMDGYLLTG
;
A
#
# COMPACT_ATOMS: atom_id res chain seq x y z
N MET A 1 58.03 54.92 -32.74
CA MET A 1 56.85 55.70 -32.32
C MET A 1 56.08 54.89 -31.30
N THR A 2 56.09 55.35 -30.06
CA THR A 2 55.45 54.74 -28.89
C THR A 2 54.00 55.18 -28.80
N LEU A 3 53.04 54.23 -28.79
CA LEU A 3 51.64 54.55 -28.48
C LEU A 3 51.36 54.42 -26.97
N PRO A 4 50.53 55.29 -26.38
CA PRO A 4 50.45 55.49 -24.95
C PRO A 4 49.47 54.53 -24.24
N ALA A 5 49.81 54.23 -22.99
CA ALA A 5 49.04 53.45 -22.03
C ALA A 5 47.81 54.23 -21.52
N ARG A 6 46.66 54.14 -22.19
CA ARG A 6 45.38 54.63 -21.66
C ARG A 6 44.16 53.83 -22.14
N PHE A 7 44.14 52.53 -21.88
CA PHE A 7 42.88 51.75 -21.94
C PHE A 7 42.89 50.61 -20.91
N ARG A 8 43.23 50.93 -19.66
CA ARG A 8 42.85 50.11 -18.51
C ARG A 8 41.67 50.83 -17.87
N SER A 9 40.46 50.30 -18.03
CA SER A 9 39.25 50.51 -17.18
C SER A 9 37.90 50.33 -17.90
N LEU A 10 37.82 49.66 -19.05
CA LEU A 10 36.52 49.33 -19.69
C LEU A 10 36.49 47.88 -20.19
N LEU A 11 36.95 46.92 -19.37
CA LEU A 11 36.87 45.50 -19.71
C LEU A 11 36.42 44.61 -18.54
N VAL A 12 35.55 45.13 -17.68
CA VAL A 12 34.94 44.37 -16.57
C VAL A 12 33.40 44.35 -16.65
N LEU A 13 32.79 45.11 -17.57
CA LEU A 13 31.32 45.26 -17.64
C LEU A 13 30.68 44.68 -18.93
N ALA A 14 31.27 43.63 -19.52
CA ALA A 14 30.70 42.97 -20.72
C ALA A 14 30.51 41.45 -20.57
N LEU A 15 30.73 40.88 -19.38
CA LEU A 15 30.67 39.42 -19.15
C LEU A 15 29.52 38.96 -18.23
N LEU A 16 28.58 39.85 -17.87
CA LEU A 16 27.48 39.53 -16.92
C LEU A 16 26.09 39.45 -17.57
N SER A 17 26.00 39.44 -18.90
CA SER A 17 24.70 39.47 -19.60
C SER A 17 24.47 38.26 -20.52
N PHE A 18 24.93 37.07 -20.13
CA PHE A 18 24.34 35.84 -20.63
C PHE A 18 23.40 35.28 -19.56
N THR A 19 22.24 35.90 -19.42
CA THR A 19 21.10 35.24 -18.78
C THR A 19 20.72 34.07 -19.68
N GLN A 20 21.18 32.86 -19.35
CA GLN A 20 20.61 31.65 -19.91
C GLN A 20 19.13 31.65 -19.52
N GLN A 21 18.26 32.00 -20.47
CA GLN A 21 16.84 31.68 -20.38
C GLN A 21 16.75 30.16 -20.41
N GLY A 22 16.76 29.55 -19.22
CA GLY A 22 16.39 28.15 -19.07
C GLY A 22 14.97 28.00 -19.58
N ALA A 23 14.81 27.40 -20.77
CA ALA A 23 13.52 26.96 -21.23
C ALA A 23 13.01 25.97 -20.18
N ALA A 24 12.00 26.36 -19.41
CA ALA A 24 11.28 25.44 -18.55
C ALA A 24 10.69 24.37 -19.46
N GLN A 25 11.27 23.17 -19.44
CA GLN A 25 10.71 22.03 -20.14
C GLN A 25 9.37 21.73 -19.44
N THR A 26 8.27 22.06 -20.11
CA THR A 26 6.94 21.62 -19.67
C THR A 26 7.00 20.10 -19.54
N PRO A 27 6.77 19.51 -18.35
CA PRO A 27 6.86 18.08 -18.18
C PRO A 27 5.90 17.41 -19.17
N THR A 28 6.46 16.63 -20.10
CA THR A 28 5.65 15.87 -21.05
C THR A 28 4.87 14.84 -20.25
N VAL A 29 3.57 15.09 -20.02
CA VAL A 29 2.72 14.13 -19.33
C VAL A 29 2.59 12.91 -20.25
N PRO A 30 3.03 11.70 -19.82
CA PRO A 30 2.90 10.51 -20.65
C PRO A 30 1.43 10.28 -21.01
N THR A 31 1.13 10.14 -22.29
CA THR A 31 -0.24 9.92 -22.80
C THR A 31 -0.72 8.48 -22.61
N THR A 32 0.19 7.58 -22.21
CA THR A 32 -0.11 6.17 -21.96
C THR A 32 -0.71 5.99 -20.57
N LYS A 33 -1.96 5.50 -20.53
CA LYS A 33 -2.63 5.14 -19.26
C LYS A 33 -1.96 3.89 -18.67
N ILE A 34 -1.57 3.97 -17.40
CA ILE A 34 -1.08 2.82 -16.63
C ILE A 34 -2.27 2.12 -15.99
N LYS A 35 -2.34 0.80 -16.12
CA LYS A 35 -3.35 -0.02 -15.42
C LYS A 35 -2.78 -0.47 -14.08
N VAL A 36 -3.47 -0.14 -13.00
CA VAL A 36 -3.11 -0.53 -11.64
C VAL A 36 -4.19 -1.45 -11.08
N TYR A 37 -3.77 -2.53 -10.44
CA TYR A 37 -4.64 -3.42 -9.67
C TYR A 37 -4.25 -3.27 -8.20
N ILE A 38 -5.15 -2.70 -7.40
CA ILE A 38 -5.01 -2.68 -5.95
C ILE A 38 -5.57 -3.99 -5.43
N VAL A 39 -4.79 -4.68 -4.60
CA VAL A 39 -5.11 -6.01 -4.10
C VAL A 39 -5.02 -6.02 -2.58
N GLY A 40 -6.17 -5.98 -1.92
CA GLY A 40 -6.31 -6.13 -0.48
C GLY A 40 -6.22 -7.60 -0.05
N THR A 41 -5.54 -7.84 1.06
CA THR A 41 -5.52 -9.14 1.75
C THR A 41 -5.45 -8.92 3.27
N PHE A 42 -5.52 -10.00 4.04
CA PHE A 42 -5.31 -9.97 5.49
C PHE A 42 -3.87 -10.42 5.79
N HIS A 43 -3.33 -10.04 6.95
CA HIS A 43 -2.00 -10.52 7.36
C HIS A 43 -2.01 -12.01 7.68
N PHE A 44 -1.13 -12.77 7.04
CA PHE A 44 -1.08 -14.23 7.18
C PHE A 44 -0.41 -14.67 8.49
N ASP A 45 0.65 -13.94 8.87
CA ASP A 45 1.19 -13.95 10.22
C ASP A 45 0.43 -12.88 10.98
N ALA A 46 -0.24 -13.23 12.08
CA ALA A 46 -0.94 -12.25 12.90
C ALA A 46 -0.02 -11.06 13.18
N SER A 47 -0.42 -9.86 12.75
CA SER A 47 0.37 -8.65 13.00
C SER A 47 0.25 -8.32 14.49
N GLU A 48 1.39 -8.27 15.18
CA GLU A 48 1.46 -7.73 16.55
C GLU A 48 1.38 -6.19 16.56
N ALA A 49 1.49 -5.54 15.40
CA ALA A 49 1.42 -4.09 15.24
C ALA A 49 0.00 -3.59 14.93
N ASP A 50 -0.91 -4.48 14.56
CA ASP A 50 -2.28 -4.11 14.25
C ASP A 50 -3.11 -3.99 15.53
N LEU A 51 -3.86 -2.90 15.64
CA LEU A 51 -4.74 -2.63 16.77
C LEU A 51 -5.83 -3.72 16.94
N ASN A 52 -6.16 -4.43 15.85
CA ASN A 52 -7.01 -5.62 15.84
C ASN A 52 -6.21 -6.88 15.49
N HIS A 53 -5.83 -7.65 16.49
CA HIS A 53 -5.16 -8.94 16.30
C HIS A 53 -6.09 -9.96 15.62
N GLY A 54 -5.87 -10.22 14.34
CA GLY A 54 -6.42 -11.41 13.67
C GLY A 54 -5.82 -12.70 14.24
N LYS A 55 -6.51 -13.83 14.12
CA LYS A 55 -5.90 -15.15 14.39
C LYS A 55 -4.99 -15.53 13.24
N ALA A 56 -3.73 -15.88 13.53
CA ALA A 56 -2.81 -16.39 12.52
C ALA A 56 -3.41 -17.62 11.82
N VAL A 57 -3.36 -17.63 10.49
CA VAL A 57 -3.78 -18.75 9.66
C VAL A 57 -2.52 -19.39 9.09
N ASP A 58 -2.29 -20.69 9.35
CA ASP A 58 -1.15 -21.36 8.74
C ASP A 58 -1.41 -21.61 7.25
N MET A 59 -0.86 -20.72 6.43
CA MET A 59 -0.98 -20.76 4.98
C MET A 59 -0.15 -21.87 4.35
N ARG A 60 0.73 -22.54 5.11
CA ARG A 60 1.61 -23.62 4.60
C ARG A 60 0.92 -24.98 4.54
N THR A 61 -0.31 -25.10 5.06
CA THR A 61 -1.07 -26.35 4.96
C THR A 61 -1.36 -26.73 3.50
N PRO A 62 -1.47 -28.03 3.15
CA PRO A 62 -1.74 -28.44 1.78
C PRO A 62 -3.01 -27.83 1.18
N GLN A 63 -4.06 -27.64 2.00
CA GLN A 63 -5.27 -26.96 1.58
C GLN A 63 -5.00 -25.50 1.22
N LYS A 64 -4.35 -24.73 2.10
CA LYS A 64 -4.09 -23.31 1.85
C LYS A 64 -3.11 -23.09 0.70
N GLN A 65 -2.13 -23.99 0.51
CA GLN A 65 -1.26 -23.95 -0.67
C GLN A 65 -2.04 -24.12 -1.98
N ARG A 66 -3.04 -25.03 -2.04
CA ARG A 66 -3.92 -25.16 -3.21
C ARG A 66 -4.77 -23.92 -3.44
N GLU A 67 -5.34 -23.34 -2.38
CA GLU A 67 -6.14 -22.12 -2.46
C GLU A 67 -5.29 -20.91 -2.93
N LEU A 68 -4.05 -20.80 -2.45
CA LEU A 68 -3.09 -19.80 -2.92
C LEU A 68 -2.74 -19.97 -4.40
N ASP A 69 -2.50 -21.21 -4.84
CA ASP A 69 -2.24 -21.49 -6.25
C ASP A 69 -3.43 -21.13 -7.14
N GLU A 70 -4.66 -21.41 -6.69
CA GLU A 70 -5.87 -21.00 -7.40
C GLU A 70 -5.95 -19.48 -7.52
N LEU A 71 -5.79 -18.77 -6.39
CA LEU A 71 -5.85 -17.31 -6.35
C LEU A 71 -4.80 -16.67 -7.27
N VAL A 72 -3.54 -17.09 -7.15
CA VAL A 72 -2.44 -16.55 -7.94
C VAL A 72 -2.64 -16.85 -9.43
N SER A 73 -3.18 -18.02 -9.77
CA SER A 73 -3.49 -18.37 -11.16
C SER A 73 -4.54 -17.45 -11.79
N LYS A 74 -5.49 -16.92 -11.00
CA LYS A 74 -6.44 -15.89 -11.45
C LYS A 74 -5.77 -14.53 -11.57
N LEU A 75 -4.96 -14.13 -10.59
CA LEU A 75 -4.22 -12.86 -10.62
C LEU A 75 -3.22 -12.80 -11.77
N ARG A 76 -2.59 -13.92 -12.15
CA ARG A 76 -1.68 -14.00 -13.30
C ARG A 76 -2.32 -13.55 -14.61
N LYS A 77 -3.65 -13.66 -14.75
CA LYS A 77 -4.37 -13.21 -15.96
C LYS A 77 -4.32 -11.69 -16.16
N THR A 78 -3.95 -10.92 -15.13
CA THR A 78 -3.69 -9.48 -15.26
C THR A 78 -2.48 -9.17 -16.14
N GLN A 79 -1.57 -10.15 -16.31
CA GLN A 79 -0.28 -9.99 -16.98
C GLN A 79 0.55 -8.81 -16.44
N ALA A 80 0.39 -8.47 -15.16
CA ALA A 80 1.06 -7.31 -14.56
C ALA A 80 2.57 -7.33 -14.81
N ASP A 81 3.11 -6.18 -15.24
CA ASP A 81 4.54 -6.02 -15.52
C ASP A 81 5.37 -5.86 -14.25
N LYS A 82 4.73 -5.40 -13.17
CA LYS A 82 5.34 -5.15 -11.86
C LYS A 82 4.41 -5.68 -10.77
N VAL A 83 5.01 -6.23 -9.72
CA VAL A 83 4.33 -6.63 -8.49
C VAL A 83 4.91 -5.82 -7.34
N PHE A 84 4.04 -5.13 -6.62
CA PHE A 84 4.38 -4.31 -5.47
C PHE A 84 3.91 -4.99 -4.18
N VAL A 85 4.66 -4.83 -3.09
CA VAL A 85 4.38 -5.45 -1.79
C VAL A 85 4.54 -4.44 -0.66
N GLU A 86 3.78 -4.65 0.41
CA GLU A 86 3.73 -3.79 1.59
C GLU A 86 4.96 -3.99 2.48
N TYR A 87 6.08 -3.47 1.98
CA TYR A 87 7.32 -3.25 2.71
C TYR A 87 7.78 -1.84 2.42
N GLN A 88 8.41 -1.19 3.39
CA GLN A 88 8.88 0.18 3.24
C GLN A 88 10.00 0.25 2.19
N LEU A 89 10.15 1.40 1.53
CA LEU A 89 11.18 1.58 0.50
C LEU A 89 12.60 1.24 0.97
N LYS A 90 12.90 1.45 2.25
CA LYS A 90 14.20 1.11 2.88
C LYS A 90 14.48 -0.40 2.92
N GLU A 91 13.45 -1.23 2.79
CA GLU A 91 13.53 -2.70 2.84
C GLU A 91 13.73 -3.33 1.46
N GLN A 92 13.80 -2.52 0.39
CA GLN A 92 14.02 -3.02 -0.97
C GLN A 92 15.24 -3.94 -1.11
N PRO A 93 16.41 -3.69 -0.48
CA PRO A 93 17.53 -4.63 -0.52
C PRO A 93 17.20 -6.00 0.09
N HIS A 94 16.40 -6.03 1.16
CA HIS A 94 15.94 -7.26 1.78
C HIS A 94 15.01 -8.03 0.82
N VAL A 95 14.02 -7.34 0.24
CA VAL A 95 13.06 -7.92 -0.71
C VAL A 95 13.74 -8.43 -1.98
N ASP A 96 14.70 -7.68 -2.53
CA ASP A 96 15.46 -8.11 -3.71
C ASP A 96 16.25 -9.40 -3.42
N SER A 97 16.91 -9.47 -2.25
CA SER A 97 17.69 -10.65 -1.82
C SER A 97 16.81 -11.89 -1.58
N THR A 98 15.75 -11.76 -0.80
CA THR A 98 14.89 -12.88 -0.45
C THR A 98 14.05 -13.34 -1.63
N TYR A 99 13.63 -12.45 -2.53
CA TYR A 99 12.96 -12.84 -3.77
C TYR A 99 13.89 -13.62 -4.70
N ALA A 100 15.17 -13.22 -4.83
CA ALA A 100 16.14 -13.97 -5.61
C ALA A 100 16.34 -15.40 -5.08
N LEU A 101 16.40 -15.58 -3.76
CA LEU A 101 16.45 -16.90 -3.12
C LEU A 101 15.16 -17.71 -3.32
N TYR A 102 14.01 -17.04 -3.25
CA TYR A 102 12.69 -17.65 -3.52
C TYR A 102 12.61 -18.21 -4.95
N ARG A 103 13.03 -17.45 -5.96
CA ARG A 103 13.04 -17.91 -7.37
C ARG A 103 13.92 -19.15 -7.56
N LYS A 104 15.06 -19.21 -6.88
CA LYS A 104 15.99 -20.36 -6.88
C LYS A 104 15.52 -21.54 -6.03
N LYS A 105 14.34 -21.46 -5.39
CA LYS A 105 13.82 -22.45 -4.44
C LYS A 105 14.77 -22.70 -3.25
N GLN A 106 15.61 -21.70 -2.93
CA GLN A 106 16.55 -21.70 -1.81
C GLN A 106 15.97 -21.03 -0.55
N LEU A 107 14.77 -20.46 -0.66
CA LEU A 107 14.04 -19.89 0.46
C LEU A 107 12.71 -20.63 0.63
N LYS A 108 12.49 -21.19 1.83
CA LYS A 108 11.19 -21.72 2.20
C LYS A 108 10.26 -20.56 2.53
N ALA A 109 9.14 -20.46 1.81
CA ALA A 109 8.16 -19.39 2.02
C ALA A 109 7.66 -19.40 3.48
N ARG A 110 7.83 -18.26 4.16
CA ARG A 110 7.31 -18.04 5.51
C ARG A 110 5.78 -17.90 5.48
N ASN A 111 5.15 -17.87 6.65
CA ASN A 111 3.71 -17.66 6.77
C ASN A 111 3.37 -16.17 6.62
N ASN A 112 3.72 -15.57 5.49
CA ASN A 112 3.57 -14.14 5.26
C ASN A 112 3.12 -13.91 3.81
N GLU A 113 2.16 -13.00 3.64
CA GLU A 113 1.48 -12.66 2.38
C GLU A 113 2.43 -12.17 1.29
N VAL A 114 3.50 -11.47 1.64
CA VAL A 114 4.53 -11.07 0.68
C VAL A 114 5.17 -12.30 0.03
N TYR A 115 5.46 -13.35 0.79
CA TYR A 115 6.03 -14.59 0.26
C TYR A 115 4.97 -15.49 -0.40
N GLN A 116 3.84 -15.67 0.26
CA GLN A 116 2.80 -16.63 -0.15
C GLN A 116 1.98 -16.12 -1.35
N LEU A 117 1.81 -14.80 -1.49
CA LEU A 117 1.04 -14.18 -2.57
C LEU A 117 1.94 -13.35 -3.50
N GLY A 118 2.64 -12.35 -2.96
CA GLY A 118 3.44 -11.41 -3.77
C GLY A 118 4.55 -12.08 -4.60
N TYR A 119 5.45 -12.80 -3.93
CA TYR A 119 6.57 -13.48 -4.57
C TYR A 119 6.07 -14.60 -5.49
N ARG A 120 5.06 -15.34 -5.03
CA ARG A 120 4.43 -16.39 -5.83
C ARG A 120 3.84 -15.85 -7.13
N LEU A 121 3.16 -14.70 -7.08
CA LEU A 121 2.61 -14.04 -8.27
C LEU A 121 3.71 -13.57 -9.22
N ALA A 122 4.73 -12.89 -8.69
CA ALA A 122 5.86 -12.42 -9.50
C ALA A 122 6.61 -13.58 -10.16
N ASP A 123 6.84 -14.69 -9.44
CA ASP A 123 7.48 -15.90 -9.98
C ASP A 123 6.62 -16.54 -11.09
N LYS A 124 5.29 -16.66 -10.90
CA LYS A 124 4.39 -17.21 -11.93
C LYS A 124 4.23 -16.29 -13.15
N LEU A 125 4.50 -14.99 -13.02
CA LEU A 125 4.52 -14.01 -14.10
C LEU A 125 5.91 -13.88 -14.77
N ASP A 126 6.91 -14.63 -14.28
CA ASP A 126 8.32 -14.52 -14.67
C ASP A 126 8.87 -13.09 -14.57
N ARG A 127 8.55 -12.40 -13.47
CA ARG A 127 9.07 -11.05 -13.20
C ARG A 127 10.41 -11.16 -12.48
N PRO A 128 11.44 -10.41 -12.90
CA PRO A 128 12.75 -10.49 -12.27
C PRO A 128 12.80 -9.88 -10.88
N ARG A 129 11.80 -9.06 -10.52
CA ARG A 129 11.82 -8.24 -9.31
C ARG A 129 10.42 -8.01 -8.73
N VAL A 130 10.39 -7.88 -7.41
CA VAL A 130 9.25 -7.40 -6.61
C VAL A 130 9.62 -6.05 -5.98
N TYR A 131 8.69 -5.11 -5.95
CA TYR A 131 8.94 -3.73 -5.55
C TYR A 131 8.29 -3.43 -4.19
N CYS A 132 9.02 -2.76 -3.31
CA CYS A 132 8.48 -2.23 -2.06
C CYS A 132 7.59 -1.02 -2.35
N ALA A 133 6.38 -1.00 -1.79
CA ALA A 133 5.46 0.11 -1.86
C ALA A 133 4.67 0.20 -0.55
N ASP A 134 5.29 0.80 0.44
CA ASP A 134 4.67 1.15 1.70
C ASP A 134 5.30 2.45 2.24
N ALA A 135 4.51 3.21 2.99
CA ALA A 135 4.90 4.43 3.65
C ALA A 135 4.26 4.47 5.04
N GLN A 136 5.08 4.76 6.05
CA GLN A 136 4.58 4.91 7.39
C GLN A 136 3.62 6.10 7.47
N LEU A 137 2.34 5.82 7.79
CA LEU A 137 1.36 6.85 8.06
C LEU A 137 1.71 7.51 9.39
N GLY A 138 1.88 8.83 9.39
CA GLY A 138 2.12 9.64 10.60
C GLY A 138 0.83 9.85 11.40
N LEU A 139 0.08 8.79 11.68
CA LEU A 139 -1.11 8.86 12.52
C LEU A 139 -0.68 8.95 13.99
N ASP A 140 -0.90 10.11 14.61
CA ASP A 140 -0.70 10.31 16.04
C ASP A 140 -1.90 9.73 16.81
N PHE A 141 -1.82 8.42 17.05
CA PHE A 141 -2.88 7.69 17.73
C PHE A 141 -3.08 8.18 19.17
N ASP A 142 -2.01 8.57 19.85
CA ASP A 142 -2.08 9.09 21.22
C ASP A 142 -2.84 10.43 21.25
N ALA A 143 -2.56 11.33 20.31
CA ALA A 143 -3.31 12.58 20.17
C ALA A 143 -4.79 12.35 19.84
N LEU A 144 -5.09 11.38 18.95
CA LEU A 144 -6.47 10.99 18.63
C LEU A 144 -7.22 10.54 19.89
N MET A 145 -6.61 9.64 20.67
CA MET A 145 -7.22 9.10 21.89
C MET A 145 -7.36 10.18 22.98
N ALA A 146 -6.37 11.06 23.13
CA ALA A 146 -6.44 12.19 24.05
C ALA A 146 -7.59 13.14 23.71
N TYR A 147 -7.74 13.49 22.43
CA TYR A 147 -8.86 14.30 21.95
C TYR A 147 -10.20 13.62 22.19
N ALA A 148 -10.32 12.34 21.83
CA ALA A 148 -11.54 11.57 22.04
C ALA A 148 -11.97 11.56 23.51
N LYS A 149 -11.01 11.39 24.43
CA LYS A 149 -11.25 11.46 25.86
C LYS A 149 -11.69 12.85 26.33
N GLN A 150 -11.00 13.91 25.89
CA GLN A 150 -11.34 15.28 26.26
C GLN A 150 -12.76 15.67 25.85
N HIS A 151 -13.26 15.13 24.75
CA HIS A 151 -14.57 15.47 24.17
C HIS A 151 -15.66 14.42 24.40
N GLY A 152 -15.41 13.40 25.23
CA GLY A 152 -16.39 12.33 25.50
C GLY A 152 -16.73 11.46 24.26
N GLN A 153 -15.81 11.39 23.30
CA GLN A 153 -15.92 10.64 22.04
C GLN A 153 -15.16 9.31 22.07
N GLU A 154 -14.80 8.82 23.25
CA GLU A 154 -14.07 7.55 23.43
C GLU A 154 -14.82 6.36 22.80
N ALA A 155 -16.15 6.34 22.86
CA ALA A 155 -16.95 5.30 22.20
C ALA A 155 -16.82 5.33 20.66
N ILE A 156 -16.64 6.52 20.07
CA ILE A 156 -16.41 6.68 18.63
C ILE A 156 -15.00 6.21 18.27
N ALA A 157 -13.98 6.65 19.03
CA ALA A 157 -12.60 6.23 18.81
C ALA A 157 -12.41 4.71 19.02
N ASN A 158 -13.01 4.15 20.07
CA ASN A 158 -12.98 2.71 20.33
C ASN A 158 -13.81 1.91 19.31
N GLY A 159 -14.92 2.46 18.81
CA GLY A 159 -15.71 1.85 17.75
C GLY A 159 -14.95 1.77 16.42
N PHE A 160 -14.17 2.80 16.08
CA PHE A 160 -13.23 2.79 14.96
C PHE A 160 -12.17 1.67 15.12
N MET A 161 -11.68 1.48 16.35
CA MET A 161 -10.64 0.51 16.69
C MET A 161 -11.09 -0.94 16.69
N GLN A 162 -12.29 -1.25 17.21
CA GLN A 162 -12.69 -2.63 17.52
C GLN A 162 -13.40 -3.37 16.38
N VAL A 163 -13.76 -2.66 15.31
CA VAL A 163 -14.53 -3.26 14.24
C VAL A 163 -13.59 -3.63 13.09
N GLN A 164 -13.82 -4.82 12.51
CA GLN A 164 -13.06 -5.32 11.36
C GLN A 164 -13.03 -4.24 10.27
N PRO A 165 -11.91 -4.05 9.55
CA PRO A 165 -11.76 -2.97 8.54
C PRO A 165 -12.96 -2.87 7.60
N GLY A 166 -13.53 -4.02 7.23
CA GLY A 166 -14.71 -4.12 6.39
C GLY A 166 -16.04 -3.68 6.98
N ASP A 167 -16.20 -3.23 8.23
CA ASP A 167 -17.53 -2.80 8.75
C ASP A 167 -17.46 -1.69 9.82
N SER A 168 -16.25 -1.17 10.11
CA SER A 168 -16.02 -0.28 11.26
C SER A 168 -16.70 1.06 11.17
N MET A 169 -16.59 1.71 10.01
CA MET A 169 -17.24 3.00 9.79
C MET A 169 -18.74 2.85 9.48
N GLY A 170 -19.15 1.74 8.85
CA GLY A 170 -20.57 1.48 8.56
C GLY A 170 -21.41 1.35 9.83
N GLN A 171 -20.91 0.62 10.83
CA GLN A 171 -21.55 0.56 12.15
C GLN A 171 -21.54 1.91 12.87
N LEU A 172 -20.47 2.69 12.73
CA LEU A 172 -20.34 4.01 13.35
C LEU A 172 -21.33 5.03 12.75
N LEU A 173 -21.51 5.00 11.43
CA LEU A 173 -22.51 5.81 10.71
C LEU A 173 -23.94 5.37 11.03
N ALA A 174 -24.20 4.07 11.15
CA ALA A 174 -25.49 3.53 11.57
C ALA A 174 -25.86 3.97 13.00
N ALA A 175 -24.89 3.91 13.92
CA ALA A 175 -25.05 4.37 15.30
C ALA A 175 -25.30 5.88 15.38
N ARG A 176 -24.60 6.69 14.55
CA ARG A 176 -24.73 8.15 14.56
C ARG A 176 -26.00 8.67 13.89
N ASN A 177 -26.40 8.09 12.76
CA ASN A 177 -27.42 8.69 11.89
C ASN A 177 -28.73 7.88 11.78
N ARG A 178 -28.89 6.76 12.52
CA ARG A 178 -30.01 5.81 12.36
C ARG A 178 -30.23 5.37 10.91
N LEU A 179 -29.20 5.48 10.07
CA LEU A 179 -29.26 5.12 8.65
C LEU A 179 -29.32 3.59 8.52
N ARG A 180 -29.97 3.12 7.46
CA ARG A 180 -29.98 1.69 7.12
C ARG A 180 -28.59 1.25 6.69
N HIS A 181 -27.91 0.58 7.61
CA HIS A 181 -26.62 -0.06 7.40
C HIS A 181 -26.72 -1.18 6.36
N VAL A 182 -25.81 -1.23 5.39
CA VAL A 182 -25.57 -2.44 4.62
C VAL A 182 -24.56 -3.24 5.42
N ALA A 183 -25.04 -4.22 6.19
CA ALA A 183 -24.20 -5.05 7.03
C ALA A 183 -23.16 -5.77 6.16
N LEU A 184 -21.89 -5.41 6.33
CA LEU A 184 -20.80 -6.22 5.81
C LEU A 184 -20.61 -7.40 6.77
N PRO A 185 -20.36 -8.61 6.26
CA PRO A 185 -20.19 -9.78 7.12
C PRO A 185 -19.08 -9.52 8.14
N THR A 186 -19.39 -9.75 9.41
CA THR A 186 -18.65 -9.34 10.62
C THR A 186 -17.24 -9.90 10.76
N SER A 187 -16.74 -10.64 9.77
CA SER A 187 -15.38 -11.16 9.75
C SER A 187 -14.87 -11.11 8.32
N GLY A 188 -13.93 -10.20 8.05
CA GLY A 188 -13.16 -10.20 6.80
C GLY A 188 -12.45 -11.53 6.53
N VAL A 189 -12.36 -12.38 7.55
CA VAL A 189 -11.98 -13.80 7.49
C VAL A 189 -13.20 -14.67 7.79
N PHE A 190 -13.92 -15.11 6.75
CA PHE A 190 -15.03 -16.06 6.91
C PHE A 190 -14.48 -17.43 7.39
N PRO A 191 -14.79 -17.89 8.61
CA PRO A 191 -14.38 -19.20 9.08
C PRO A 191 -14.91 -20.29 8.13
N GLY A 192 -14.00 -21.10 7.56
CA GLY A 192 -14.34 -22.16 6.62
C GLY A 192 -14.46 -21.74 5.15
N ALA A 193 -14.38 -20.45 4.81
CA ALA A 193 -14.34 -20.05 3.40
C ALA A 193 -12.96 -20.25 2.78
N THR A 194 -12.94 -20.45 1.46
CA THR A 194 -11.70 -20.50 0.68
C THR A 194 -11.03 -19.13 0.62
N LEU A 195 -9.71 -19.11 0.42
CA LEU A 195 -8.95 -17.88 0.23
C LEU A 195 -9.51 -17.02 -0.91
N LEU A 196 -9.98 -17.64 -2.00
CA LEU A 196 -10.59 -16.92 -3.11
C LEU A 196 -11.89 -16.21 -2.72
N ALA A 197 -12.73 -16.85 -1.89
CA ALA A 197 -13.97 -16.23 -1.43
C ALA A 197 -13.67 -15.01 -0.55
N GLN A 198 -12.73 -15.16 0.39
CA GLN A 198 -12.26 -14.04 1.22
C GLN A 198 -11.68 -12.91 0.37
N PHE A 199 -10.83 -13.25 -0.61
CA PHE A 199 -10.22 -12.31 -1.53
C PHE A 199 -11.25 -11.50 -2.32
N LYS A 200 -12.32 -12.14 -2.82
CA LYS A 200 -13.39 -11.44 -3.55
C LYS A 200 -14.12 -10.41 -2.69
N VAL A 201 -14.34 -10.72 -1.42
CA VAL A 201 -15.01 -9.80 -0.50
C VAL A 201 -14.08 -8.64 -0.17
N ALA A 202 -12.83 -8.92 0.18
CA ALA A 202 -11.82 -7.91 0.54
C ALA A 202 -11.46 -6.95 -0.61
N ASN A 203 -11.81 -7.29 -1.85
CA ASN A 203 -11.55 -6.49 -3.05
C ASN A 203 -12.86 -6.14 -3.78
N SER A 204 -13.98 -6.10 -3.05
CA SER A 204 -15.28 -5.68 -3.59
C SER A 204 -15.45 -4.18 -3.43
N ALA A 205 -16.19 -3.55 -4.36
CA ALA A 205 -16.45 -2.11 -4.30
C ALA A 205 -17.13 -1.67 -2.99
N ASP A 206 -17.96 -2.53 -2.40
CA ASP A 206 -18.63 -2.25 -1.13
C ASP A 206 -17.64 -2.27 0.04
N PHE A 207 -16.70 -3.23 0.04
CA PHE A 207 -15.65 -3.31 1.05
C PHE A 207 -14.64 -2.15 0.90
N ASP A 208 -14.25 -1.81 -0.33
CA ASP A 208 -13.37 -0.67 -0.61
C ASP A 208 -14.03 0.64 -0.17
N ARG A 209 -15.32 0.84 -0.46
CA ARG A 209 -16.06 2.03 -0.02
C ARG A 209 -16.13 2.11 1.50
N ALA A 210 -16.42 1.00 2.17
CA ALA A 210 -16.44 0.96 3.64
C ALA A 210 -15.09 1.32 4.26
N ASN A 211 -13.97 0.87 3.67
CA ASN A 211 -12.62 1.25 4.12
C ASN A 211 -12.31 2.72 3.83
N MET A 212 -12.64 3.22 2.64
CA MET A 212 -12.35 4.60 2.21
C MET A 212 -13.13 5.65 3.00
N ASP A 213 -14.39 5.38 3.34
CA ASP A 213 -15.20 6.25 4.20
C ASP A 213 -14.55 6.41 5.60
N GLY A 214 -13.76 5.43 6.04
CA GLY A 214 -12.93 5.52 7.25
C GLY A 214 -11.84 6.59 7.19
N TYR A 215 -11.21 6.79 6.02
CA TYR A 215 -10.11 7.74 5.84
C TYR A 215 -10.58 9.18 5.56
N LEU A 216 -11.80 9.36 5.05
CA LEU A 216 -12.32 10.68 4.64
C LEU A 216 -13.03 11.45 5.76
N LEU A 217 -13.25 10.83 6.92
CA LEU A 217 -13.91 11.44 8.08
C LEU A 217 -12.93 11.91 9.17
N THR A 218 -11.61 11.84 8.92
CA THR A 218 -10.54 12.34 9.79
C THR A 218 -9.87 13.61 9.25
N GLY A 219 -10.44 14.24 8.21
CA GLY A 219 -9.99 15.52 7.63
C GLY A 219 -10.87 16.70 7.99
#